data_AF-A0A7K6YCD5-F1
#
_entry.id   AF-A0A7K6YCD5-F1
#
_cell.length_a   1.000
_cell.length_b   1.000
_cell.length_c   1.000
_cell.angle_alpha   90.00
_cell.angle_beta   90.00
_cell.angle_gamma   90.00
#
_symmetry.space_group_name_H-M   'P 1'
#
loop_
_entity.id
_entity.type
_entity.pdbx_description
1 polymer ?
#
loop_
_entity_poly.entity_id
_entity_poly.type
_entity_poly.pdbx_seq_one_letter_code
_entity_poly.pdbx_strand_id
1 'polypeptide(L)' 'MELLPGDRENLAIQTRGGPEKHEVTGWVLISPLSKEDAGEYECHASNAKGETTASAKVHVVETLHEI' A
#
# COMPACT_ATOMS: atom_id res chain seq x y z
N MET A 1 -15.40 -9.99 10.14
CA MET A 1 -15.53 -9.03 9.03
C MET A 1 -14.12 -8.59 8.72
N GLU A 2 -13.62 -8.92 7.53
CA GLU A 2 -12.26 -8.57 7.12
C GLU A 2 -12.30 -7.09 6.69
N LEU A 3 -11.58 -6.23 7.39
CA LEU A 3 -11.53 -4.80 7.08
C LEU A 3 -10.70 -4.63 5.81
N LEU A 4 -11.27 -4.00 4.79
CA LEU A 4 -10.48 -3.61 3.62
C LEU A 4 -9.51 -2.50 4.04
N PRO A 5 -8.36 -2.36 3.39
CA PRO A 5 -7.40 -1.32 3.74
C PRO A 5 -7.99 0.11 3.70
N GLY A 6 -9.04 0.34 2.91
CA GLY A 6 -9.78 1.62 2.87
C GLY A 6 -10.76 1.85 4.03
N ASP A 7 -11.03 0.85 4.87
CA ASP A 7 -11.92 0.97 6.03
C ASP A 7 -11.19 1.49 7.28
N ARG A 8 -9.85 1.56 7.24
CA ARG A 8 -9.01 2.05 8.35
C ARG A 8 -8.89 3.57 8.30
N GLU A 9 -9.19 4.24 9.41
CA GLU A 9 -9.20 5.72 9.49
C GLU A 9 -7.83 6.36 9.19
N ASN A 10 -6.74 5.67 9.52
CA ASN A 10 -5.37 6.17 9.32
C ASN A 10 -4.78 5.81 7.95
N LEU A 11 -5.56 5.20 7.05
CA LEU A 11 -5.11 4.76 5.74
C LEU A 11 -5.88 5.47 4.62
N ALA A 12 -5.14 5.93 3.62
CA ALA A 12 -5.71 6.44 2.39
C ALA A 12 -5.04 5.76 1.19
N ILE A 13 -5.85 5.20 0.30
CA ILE A 13 -5.38 4.56 -0.94
C ILE A 13 -5.79 5.44 -2.12
N GLN A 14 -4.85 5.71 -3.01
CA GLN A 14 -5.11 6.46 -4.23
C GLN A 14 -4.48 5.78 -5.41
N THR A 15 -5.16 5.88 -6.56
CA THR A 15 -4.65 5.40 -7.83
C THR A 15 -4.77 6.51 -8.85
N ARG A 16 -3.71 6.79 -9.60
CA ARG A 16 -3.72 7.75 -10.72
C ARG A 16 -3.03 7.17 -11.93
N GLY A 17 -3.46 7.60 -13.10
CA GLY A 17 -2.74 7.33 -14.34
C GLY A 17 -1.40 8.05 -14.37
N GLY A 18 -0.45 7.48 -15.11
CA GLY A 18 0.81 8.13 -15.46
C GLY A 18 0.71 8.93 -16.77
N PRO A 19 1.84 9.50 -17.22
CA PRO A 19 1.95 10.13 -18.54
C PRO A 19 1.60 9.21 -19.71
N GLU A 20 1.96 7.92 -19.63
CA GLU A 20 1.68 6.95 -20.70
C GLU A 20 0.29 6.30 -20.57
N LYS A 21 -0.27 5.89 -21.70
CA LYS A 21 -1.65 5.36 -21.81
C LYS A 21 -1.97 4.20 -20.86
N HIS A 22 -0.96 3.39 -20.54
CA HIS A 22 -1.12 2.17 -19.73
C HIS A 22 -0.42 2.26 -18.37
N GLU A 23 0.07 3.44 -18.02
CA GLU A 23 0.69 3.65 -16.72
C GLU A 23 -0.37 3.94 -15.66
N VAL A 24 -0.18 3.28 -14.52
CA VAL A 24 -0.97 3.50 -13.32
C VAL A 24 0.00 3.47 -12.15
N THR A 25 -0.17 4.41 -11.23
CA THR A 25 0.53 4.44 -9.95
C THR A 25 -0.50 4.36 -8.83
N GLY A 26 -0.28 3.43 -7.90
CA GLY A 26 -1.02 3.31 -6.65
C GLY A 26 -0.18 3.84 -5.49
N TRP A 27 -0.81 4.55 -4.56
CA TRP A 27 -0.21 5.01 -3.30
C TRP A 27 -1.03 4.53 -2.12
N VAL A 28 -0.33 4.14 -1.07
CA VAL A 28 -0.88 3.91 0.26
C VAL A 28 -0.25 4.94 1.19
N LEU A 29 -1.08 5.81 1.77
CA LEU A 29 -0.68 6.77 2.80
C LEU A 29 -1.15 6.26 4.16
N ILE A 30 -0.24 6.19 5.13
CA ILE A 30 -0.54 5.81 6.52
C ILE A 30 -0.26 7.03 7.40
N SER A 31 -1.30 7.60 8.02
CA SER A 31 -1.17 8.75 8.91
C SER A 31 -2.37 8.88 9.86
N PRO A 32 -2.15 8.91 11.20
CA PRO A 32 -0.88 8.70 11.88
C PRO A 32 -0.37 7.24 11.76
N LEU A 33 0.94 7.04 11.88
CA LEU A 33 1.57 5.71 11.89
C LEU A 33 1.45 5.07 13.28
N SER A 34 1.17 3.77 13.32
CA SER A 34 1.09 2.95 14.53
C SER A 34 1.82 1.61 14.33
N LYS A 35 2.11 0.90 15.42
CA LYS A 35 2.68 -0.46 15.36
C LYS A 35 1.77 -1.47 14.65
N GLU A 36 0.46 -1.22 14.64
CA GLU A 36 -0.52 -2.08 13.97
C GLU A 36 -0.47 -1.97 12.43
N ASP A 37 0.23 -0.96 11.91
CA ASP A 37 0.48 -0.80 10.47
C ASP A 37 1.75 -1.56 10.02
N ALA A 38 2.47 -2.23 10.93
CA ALA A 38 3.56 -3.12 10.54
C ALA A 38 2.98 -4.39 9.88
N GLY A 39 3.54 -4.79 8.74
CA GLY A 39 3.00 -5.92 8.00
C GLY A 39 3.60 -6.07 6.61
N GLU A 40 3.13 -7.07 5.89
CA GLU A 40 3.39 -7.23 4.46
C GLU A 40 2.28 -6.56 3.67
N TYR A 41 2.66 -5.73 2.72
CA TYR A 41 1.76 -5.00 1.82
C TYR A 41 1.98 -5.53 0.41
N GLU A 42 0.91 -5.96 -0.24
CA GLU A 42 0.93 -6.45 -1.62
C GLU A 42 0.19 -5.48 -2.55
N CYS A 43 0.85 -5.09 -3.63
CA CYS A 43 0.24 -4.38 -4.74
C CYS A 43 -0.18 -5.39 -5.80
N HIS A 44 -1.46 -5.36 -6.18
CA HIS A 44 -2.01 -6.22 -7.24
C HIS A 44 -2.37 -5.35 -8.45
N ALA A 45 -1.79 -5.68 -9.60
CA ALA A 45 -2.13 -5.03 -10.86
C ALA A 45 -2.71 -6.07 -11.83
N SER A 46 -3.85 -5.75 -12.45
CA SER A 46 -4.52 -6.62 -13.41
C SER A 46 -5.01 -5.86 -14.63
N ASN A 47 -4.98 -6.52 -15.79
CA ASN A 47 -5.55 -6.03 -17.04
C ASN A 47 -6.02 -7.21 -17.91
N ALA A 48 -6.51 -6.94 -19.12
CA ALA A 48 -7.01 -7.98 -20.04
C ALA A 48 -5.95 -9.01 -20.51
N LYS A 49 -4.66 -8.80 -20.21
CA LYS A 49 -3.56 -9.72 -20.56
C LYS A 49 -3.11 -10.58 -19.39
N GLY A 50 -3.52 -10.27 -18.16
CA GLY A 50 -3.18 -11.04 -16.98
C GLY A 50 -3.07 -10.18 -15.73
N GLU A 51 -2.38 -10.72 -14.74
CA GLU A 51 -2.17 -10.12 -13.43
C GLU A 51 -0.70 -10.23 -13.02
N THR A 52 -0.27 -9.33 -12.15
CA THR A 52 1.04 -9.37 -11.50
C THR A 52 0.91 -8.81 -10.09
N THR A 53 1.76 -9.28 -9.20
CA THR A 53 1.82 -8.80 -7.81
C THR A 53 3.25 -8.45 -7.41
N ALA A 54 3.36 -7.53 -6.46
CA ALA A 54 4.61 -7.16 -5.82
C ALA A 54 4.36 -6.86 -4.34
N SER A 55 5.18 -7.46 -3.47
CA SER A 55 5.03 -7.33 -2.02
C SER A 55 6.21 -6.62 -1.39
N ALA A 56 5.95 -5.87 -0.32
CA ALA A 56 6.96 -5.22 0.49
C ALA A 56 6.57 -5.30 1.98
N LYS A 57 7.58 -5.47 2.85
CA LYS A 57 7.37 -5.50 4.29
C LYS A 57 7.63 -4.14 4.92
N VAL A 58 6.63 -3.61 5.63
CA VAL A 58 6.74 -2.38 6.42
C VAL A 58 7.12 -2.75 7.85
N HIS A 59 8.29 -2.27 8.27
CA HIS A 59 8.77 -2.38 9.65
C HIS A 59 8.58 -1.03 10.35
N VAL A 60 7.75 -1.00 11.39
CA VAL A 60 7.54 0.20 12.22
C VAL A 60 8.42 0.10 13.46
N VAL A 61 9.34 1.05 13.61
CA VAL A 61 10.28 1.15 14.74
C VAL A 61 9.82 2.24 15.73
N GLU A 62 10.13 2.09 17.01
CA GLU A 62 9.88 3.16 18.00
C GLU A 62 10.92 4.27 17.88
N THR A 63 12.16 3.89 17.55
CA THR A 63 13.30 4.81 17.52
C THR A 63 14.15 4.60 16.26
N LEU A 64 14.85 5.65 15.83
CA LEU A 64 15.72 5.60 14.64
C LEU A 64 16.87 4.58 14.77
N HIS A 65 17.28 4.23 15.99
CA HIS A 65 18.37 3.28 16.24
C HIS A 65 18.00 1.81 15.94
N GLU A 66 16.73 1.53 15.70
CA GLU A 66 16.21 0.20 15.36
C GLU A 66 16.18 -0.07 13.84
N ILE A 67 16.56 0.92 13.01
CA ILE A 67 16.69 0.82 11.54
C ILE A 67 18.10 0.37 11.19
#